data_AF-A0A8T4TMG6-F1
#
_entry.id   AF-A0A8T4TMG6-F1
#
_cell.length_a   1.000
_cell.length_b   1.000
_cell.length_c   1.000
_cell.angle_alpha   90.00
_cell.angle_beta   90.00
_cell.angle_gamma   90.00
#
_symmetry.space_group_name_H-M   'P 1'
#
loop_
_entity.id
_entity.type
_entity.pdbx_description
1 polymer ?
#
loop_
_entity_poly.entity_id
_entity_poly.type
_entity_poly.pdbx_seq_one_letter_code
_entity_poly.pdbx_strand_id
1 'polypeptide(L)'
;MPRNPWGIKIKPVNVWGTSTKTKKRQLTHAQKVFAWENKSHTCNICGKRVTKFSDAEFDHTRAHSKSGATNLSNVKIVHRACNRIKGKKSLSETKKLLGIKSKPKKRKTTTKKSTKKFSTGNYWINPLTGRKEKVKSLFRF
;
A
#
# COMPACT_ATOMS: atom_id res chain seq x y z
N MET A 1 8.28 -17.80 -37.30
CA MET A 1 6.96 -17.11 -37.27
C MET A 1 6.71 -16.53 -38.66
N PRO A 2 5.60 -16.85 -39.32
CA PRO A 2 5.32 -16.33 -40.67
C PRO A 2 5.19 -14.80 -40.61
N ARG A 3 6.01 -14.10 -41.41
CA ARG A 3 5.89 -12.66 -41.63
C ARG A 3 4.89 -12.44 -42.76
N ASN A 4 3.96 -11.50 -42.61
CA ASN A 4 3.16 -11.08 -43.75
C ASN A 4 4.04 -10.26 -44.74
N PRO A 5 3.63 -10.11 -46.02
CA PRO A 5 4.42 -9.42 -47.05
C PRO A 5 4.74 -7.95 -46.72
N TRP A 6 4.10 -7.39 -45.69
CA TRP A 6 4.21 -6.00 -45.26
C TRP A 6 5.07 -5.82 -44.00
N GLY A 7 5.77 -6.88 -43.54
CA GLY A 7 6.69 -6.81 -42.40
C GLY A 7 6.02 -6.57 -41.03
N ILE A 8 4.69 -6.64 -40.96
CA ILE A 8 3.93 -6.45 -39.73
C ILE A 8 3.94 -7.76 -38.95
N LYS A 9 4.50 -7.73 -37.74
CA LYS A 9 4.49 -8.87 -36.81
C LYS A 9 3.07 -9.09 -36.28
N ILE A 10 2.29 -9.96 -36.91
CA ILE A 10 0.99 -10.40 -36.40
C ILE A 10 1.24 -11.32 -35.19
N LYS A 11 0.80 -10.89 -34.01
CA LYS A 11 0.82 -11.75 -32.81
C LYS A 11 -0.30 -12.80 -32.94
N PRO A 12 -0.06 -14.07 -32.59
CA PRO A 12 -1.12 -15.08 -32.63
C PRO A 12 -2.26 -14.68 -31.68
N VAL A 13 -3.48 -14.68 -32.21
CA VAL A 13 -4.69 -14.39 -31.43
C VAL A 13 -5.15 -15.73 -30.86
N ASN A 14 -5.17 -15.86 -29.53
CA ASN A 14 -5.65 -17.07 -28.88
C ASN A 14 -7.16 -17.17 -29.10
N VAL A 15 -7.61 -18.07 -29.98
CA VAL A 15 -9.03 -18.28 -30.34
C VAL A 15 -9.84 -18.83 -29.16
N TRP A 16 -9.19 -19.54 -28.23
CA TRP A 16 -9.77 -20.06 -26.99
C TRP A 16 -9.62 -19.07 -25.83
N GLY A 17 -10.04 -17.82 -26.06
CA GLY A 17 -9.92 -16.75 -25.10
C GLY A 17 -10.83 -16.97 -23.90
N THR A 18 -10.27 -17.40 -22.76
CA THR A 18 -10.93 -17.13 -21.48
C THR A 18 -11.06 -15.61 -21.35
N SER A 19 -12.29 -15.11 -21.43
CA SER A 19 -12.58 -13.69 -21.23
C SER A 19 -12.17 -13.32 -19.80
N THR A 20 -10.92 -12.90 -19.63
CA THR A 20 -10.45 -12.34 -18.37
C THR A 20 -11.22 -11.04 -18.16
N LYS A 21 -12.27 -11.10 -17.33
CA LYS A 21 -13.09 -9.93 -17.00
C LYS A 21 -12.15 -8.83 -16.50
N THR A 22 -11.95 -7.80 -17.33
CA THR A 22 -11.14 -6.64 -16.95
C THR A 22 -11.76 -6.02 -15.70
N LYS A 23 -10.97 -5.94 -14.61
CA LYS A 23 -11.43 -5.35 -13.36
C LYS A 23 -11.92 -3.92 -13.62
N LYS A 24 -13.17 -3.63 -13.27
CA LYS A 24 -13.77 -2.30 -13.45
C LYS A 24 -12.98 -1.29 -12.62
N ARG A 25 -12.54 -0.20 -13.26
CA ARG A 25 -11.74 0.86 -12.62
C ARG A 25 -12.59 1.85 -11.82
N GLN A 26 -13.88 1.92 -12.12
CA GLN A 26 -14.83 2.84 -11.49
C GLN A 26 -15.85 2.06 -10.67
N LEU A 27 -16.30 2.67 -9.57
CA LEU A 27 -17.41 2.15 -8.77
C LEU A 27 -18.73 2.30 -9.53
N THR A 28 -19.62 1.34 -9.30
CA THR A 28 -21.01 1.43 -9.74
C THR A 28 -21.75 2.52 -8.97
N HIS A 29 -22.87 3.02 -9.49
CA HIS A 29 -23.66 4.04 -8.81
C HIS A 29 -24.14 3.57 -7.42
N ALA A 30 -24.66 2.34 -7.31
CA ALA A 30 -25.04 1.76 -6.02
C ALA A 30 -23.88 1.73 -5.01
N GLN A 31 -22.67 1.38 -5.45
CA GLN A 31 -21.49 1.42 -4.59
C GLN A 31 -21.09 2.83 -4.16
N LYS A 32 -21.34 3.84 -5.01
CA LYS A 32 -21.10 5.25 -4.67
C LYS A 32 -22.09 5.74 -3.61
N VAL A 33 -23.38 5.41 -3.76
CA VAL A 33 -24.42 5.74 -2.77
C VAL A 33 -24.12 5.05 -1.43
N PHE A 34 -23.82 3.76 -1.46
CA PHE A 34 -23.41 3.03 -0.26
C PHE A 34 -22.16 3.62 0.40
N ALA A 35 -21.16 4.03 -0.41
CA ALA A 35 -19.96 4.67 0.11
C ALA A 35 -20.22 6.06 0.70
N TRP A 36 -21.23 6.77 0.22
CA TRP A 36 -21.66 8.06 0.74
C TRP A 36 -22.31 7.89 2.11
N GLU A 37 -23.32 7.04 2.21
CA GLU A 37 -24.07 6.81 3.45
C GLU A 37 -23.21 6.24 4.59
N ASN A 38 -22.26 5.35 4.28
CA ASN A 38 -21.47 4.66 5.31
C ASN A 38 -20.18 5.39 5.73
N LYS A 39 -19.80 6.49 5.06
CA LYS A 39 -18.55 7.20 5.38
C LYS A 39 -18.82 8.60 5.88
N SER A 40 -17.84 9.13 6.61
CA SER A 40 -17.83 10.55 6.89
C SER A 40 -17.78 11.32 5.57
N HIS A 41 -18.73 12.22 5.36
CA HIS A 41 -18.79 13.15 4.22
C HIS A 41 -17.66 14.19 4.28
N THR A 42 -16.45 13.78 4.62
CA THR A 42 -15.29 14.66 4.81
C THR A 42 -14.29 14.37 3.71
N CYS A 43 -13.87 15.41 3.01
CA CYS A 43 -12.90 15.29 1.94
C CYS A 43 -11.53 14.89 2.46
N ASN A 44 -10.96 13.82 1.91
CA ASN A 44 -9.64 13.32 2.33
C ASN A 44 -8.48 14.28 1.99
N ILE A 45 -8.66 15.16 1.02
CA ILE A 45 -7.63 16.12 0.59
C ILE A 45 -7.67 17.36 1.48
N CYS A 46 -8.81 18.04 1.55
CA CYS A 46 -8.90 19.33 2.24
C CYS A 46 -9.38 19.23 3.70
N GLY A 47 -9.96 18.10 4.11
CA GLY A 47 -10.51 17.90 5.45
C GLY A 47 -11.84 18.62 5.70
N LYS A 48 -12.40 19.33 4.72
CA LYS A 48 -13.70 19.99 4.82
C LYS A 48 -14.84 19.02 4.51
N ARG A 49 -16.03 19.29 5.05
CA ARG A 49 -17.24 18.49 4.73
C ARG A 49 -17.69 18.73 3.29
N VAL A 50 -18.19 17.67 2.66
CA VAL A 50 -18.88 17.67 1.37
C VAL A 50 -20.38 17.67 1.69
N THR A 51 -21.11 18.67 1.22
CA THR A 51 -22.54 18.84 1.52
C THR A 51 -23.43 18.16 0.51
N LYS A 52 -23.03 18.16 -0.77
CA LYS A 52 -23.80 17.62 -1.88
C LYS A 52 -23.13 16.38 -2.46
N PHE A 53 -23.91 15.36 -2.75
CA PHE A 53 -23.44 14.16 -3.45
C PHE A 53 -22.92 14.47 -4.87
N SER A 54 -23.49 15.48 -5.54
CA SER A 54 -23.06 15.94 -6.87
C SER A 54 -21.62 16.49 -6.90
N ASP A 55 -21.17 17.04 -5.78
CA ASP A 55 -19.83 17.62 -5.64
C ASP A 55 -18.82 16.60 -5.10
N ALA A 56 -19.30 15.40 -4.76
CA ALA A 56 -18.51 14.31 -4.23
C ALA A 56 -17.96 13.42 -5.35
N GLU A 57 -16.65 13.20 -5.32
CA GLU A 57 -15.99 12.19 -6.12
C GLU A 57 -15.34 11.13 -5.23
N PHE A 58 -15.20 9.94 -5.78
CA PHE A 58 -14.73 8.75 -5.10
C PHE A 58 -13.34 8.39 -5.62
N ASP A 59 -12.32 8.84 -4.90
CA ASP A 59 -10.92 8.66 -5.28
C ASP A 59 -10.31 7.45 -4.56
N HIS A 60 -9.37 6.76 -5.20
CA HIS A 60 -8.69 5.62 -4.60
C HIS A 60 -7.53 6.11 -3.74
N THR A 61 -7.45 5.65 -2.49
CA THR A 61 -6.32 5.94 -1.58
C THR A 61 -5.02 5.40 -2.18
N ARG A 62 -5.07 4.15 -2.67
CA ARG A 62 -4.01 3.54 -3.47
C ARG A 62 -4.46 3.49 -4.93
N ALA A 63 -3.70 4.16 -5.79
CA ALA A 63 -3.99 4.21 -7.22
C ALA A 63 -4.09 2.81 -7.84
N HIS A 64 -4.99 2.66 -8.80
CA HIS A 64 -5.20 1.40 -9.53
C HIS A 64 -3.91 0.93 -10.25
N SER A 65 -3.09 1.86 -10.75
CA SER A 65 -1.78 1.56 -11.36
C SER A 65 -0.79 0.90 -10.41
N LYS A 66 -0.95 1.12 -9.10
CA LYS A 66 -0.15 0.48 -8.05
C LYS A 66 -0.88 -0.70 -7.41
N SER A 67 -1.69 -1.43 -8.19
CA SER A 67 -2.53 -2.56 -7.76
C SER A 67 -3.57 -2.24 -6.67
N GLY A 68 -4.01 -0.99 -6.58
CA GLY A 68 -5.13 -0.62 -5.71
C GLY A 68 -6.44 -1.22 -6.18
N ALA A 69 -7.08 -2.03 -5.35
CA ALA A 69 -8.40 -2.61 -5.65
C ALA A 69 -9.49 -1.54 -5.61
N THR A 70 -10.49 -1.67 -6.49
CA THR A 70 -11.71 -0.85 -6.50
C THR A 70 -12.70 -1.37 -5.47
N ASN A 71 -12.26 -1.40 -4.21
CA ASN A 71 -13.05 -1.82 -3.06
C ASN A 71 -13.50 -0.59 -2.27
N LEU A 72 -14.65 -0.69 -1.64
CA LEU A 72 -15.22 0.34 -0.76
C LEU A 72 -14.22 0.81 0.30
N SER A 73 -13.36 -0.08 0.82
CA SER A 73 -12.33 0.26 1.81
C SER A 73 -11.21 1.17 1.28
N ASN A 74 -10.81 1.00 0.01
CA ASN A 74 -9.73 1.77 -0.61
C ASN A 74 -10.22 3.16 -1.07
N VAL A 75 -11.51 3.30 -1.31
CA VAL A 75 -12.11 4.51 -1.86
C VAL A 75 -12.33 5.56 -0.77
N LYS A 76 -12.13 6.83 -1.08
CA LYS A 76 -12.36 7.97 -0.17
C LYS A 76 -13.19 9.03 -0.88
N ILE A 77 -13.99 9.74 -0.08
CA ILE A 77 -14.77 10.87 -0.54
C ILE A 77 -13.84 12.08 -0.66
N VAL A 78 -13.95 12.79 -1.78
CA VAL A 78 -13.17 13.98 -2.12
C VAL A 78 -14.07 14.96 -2.84
N HIS A 79 -13.91 16.27 -2.66
CA HIS A 79 -14.58 17.24 -3.52
C HIS A 79 -14.08 17.12 -4.97
N ARG A 80 -14.98 17.27 -5.95
CA ARG A 80 -14.63 17.31 -7.38
C ARG A 80 -13.51 18.32 -7.69
N ALA A 81 -13.60 19.51 -7.10
CA ALA A 81 -12.57 20.54 -7.25
C ALA A 81 -11.21 20.10 -6.70
N CYS A 82 -11.18 19.50 -5.49
CA CYS A 82 -9.94 19.00 -4.90
C CYS A 82 -9.33 17.86 -5.70
N ASN A 83 -10.15 16.96 -6.26
CA ASN A 83 -9.68 15.87 -7.09
C ASN A 83 -9.08 16.38 -8.43
N ARG A 84 -9.69 17.41 -9.02
CA ARG A 84 -9.16 18.09 -10.22
C ARG A 84 -7.81 18.76 -9.95
N ILE A 85 -7.65 19.42 -8.80
CA ILE A 85 -6.37 20.03 -8.40
C ILE A 85 -5.30 18.96 -8.12
N LYS A 86 -5.70 17.83 -7.54
CA LYS A 86 -4.81 16.69 -7.28
C LYS A 86 -4.25 16.13 -8.59
N GLY A 87 -5.10 15.79 -9.55
CA GLY A 87 -4.67 15.17 -10.81
C GLY A 87 -3.70 14.00 -10.58
N LYS A 88 -2.48 14.11 -11.11
CA LYS A 88 -1.40 13.12 -10.93
C LYS A 88 -0.48 13.38 -9.73
N LYS A 89 -0.69 14.48 -9.01
CA LYS A 89 0.18 14.92 -7.90
C LYS A 89 -0.01 14.05 -6.66
N SER A 90 0.99 14.07 -5.80
CA SER A 90 0.92 13.41 -4.50
C SER A 90 -0.06 14.14 -3.56
N LEU A 91 -0.62 13.44 -2.57
CA LEU A 91 -1.51 14.05 -1.58
C LEU A 91 -0.81 15.17 -0.79
N SER A 92 0.47 15.00 -0.48
CA SER A 92 1.28 16.03 0.22
C SER A 92 1.44 17.29 -0.60
N GLU A 93 1.75 17.14 -1.89
CA GLU A 93 1.94 18.27 -2.80
C GLU A 93 0.62 19.01 -3.02
N THR A 94 -0.48 18.27 -3.20
CA THR A 94 -1.82 18.86 -3.33
C THR A 94 -2.22 19.65 -2.08
N LYS A 95 -1.91 19.14 -0.89
CA LYS A 95 -2.17 19.85 0.38
C LYS A 95 -1.35 21.14 0.50
N LYS A 96 -0.09 21.12 0.06
CA LYS A 96 0.76 22.33 -0.01
C LYS A 96 0.16 23.37 -0.95
N LEU A 97 -0.28 22.95 -2.15
CA LEU A 97 -0.92 23.84 -3.12
C LEU A 97 -2.21 24.48 -2.59
N LEU A 98 -2.96 23.76 -1.77
CA LEU A 98 -4.17 24.28 -1.11
C LEU A 98 -3.87 25.13 0.13
N GLY A 99 -2.59 25.37 0.47
CA GLY A 99 -2.19 26.12 1.66
C GLY A 99 -2.49 25.41 2.99
N ILE A 100 -2.79 24.11 2.96
CA ILE A 100 -3.17 23.35 4.15
C ILE A 100 -1.89 22.94 4.87
N LYS A 101 -1.62 23.58 6.01
CA LYS A 101 -0.49 23.24 6.89
C LYS A 101 -0.64 21.78 7.36
N SER A 102 0.23 20.88 6.87
CA SER A 102 0.25 19.50 7.35
C SER A 102 0.90 19.44 8.73
N LYS A 103 0.29 18.71 9.68
CA LYS A 103 0.93 18.43 10.97
C LYS A 103 2.29 17.75 10.74
N PRO A 104 3.34 18.11 11.49
CA PRO A 104 4.64 17.47 11.37
C PRO A 104 4.49 15.97 11.66
N LYS A 105 4.99 15.14 10.75
CA LYS A 105 4.98 13.68 10.92
C LYS A 105 5.87 13.36 12.12
N LYS A 106 5.29 12.97 13.26
CA LYS A 106 6.09 12.41 14.37
C LYS A 106 6.80 11.18 13.81
N ARG A 107 8.14 11.25 13.65
CA ARG A 107 8.96 10.07 13.36
C ARG A 107 8.68 9.09 14.49
N LYS A 108 8.09 7.93 14.17
CA LYS A 108 8.18 6.79 15.08
C LYS A 108 9.66 6.44 15.14
N THR A 109 10.33 6.80 16.23
CA THR A 109 11.62 6.22 16.58
C THR A 109 11.39 4.72 16.68
N THR A 110 11.92 3.97 15.72
CA THR A 110 12.09 2.54 15.90
C THR A 110 13.06 2.40 17.06
N THR A 111 12.57 2.08 18.26
CA THR A 111 13.42 1.55 19.31
C THR A 111 14.12 0.35 18.71
N LYS A 112 15.43 0.46 18.46
CA LYS A 112 16.25 -0.70 18.12
C LYS A 112 16.05 -1.68 19.27
N LYS A 113 15.29 -2.75 19.03
CA LYS A 113 15.18 -3.86 19.95
C LYS A 113 16.61 -4.36 20.11
N SER A 114 17.23 -4.11 21.26
CA SER A 114 18.56 -4.62 21.52
C SER A 114 18.47 -6.13 21.41
N THR A 115 19.08 -6.70 20.39
CA THR A 115 19.36 -8.13 20.40
C THR A 115 20.30 -8.33 21.59
N LYS A 116 19.76 -8.80 22.73
CA LYS A 116 20.61 -9.40 23.77
C LYS A 116 21.42 -10.47 23.03
N LYS A 117 22.70 -10.20 22.80
CA LYS A 117 23.64 -11.25 22.41
C LYS A 117 23.53 -12.29 23.51
N PHE A 118 22.91 -13.44 23.23
CA PHE A 118 23.11 -14.61 24.06
C PHE A 118 24.61 -14.89 23.95
N SER A 119 25.38 -14.55 24.99
CA SER A 119 26.73 -15.08 25.08
C SER A 119 26.56 -16.59 25.23
N THR A 120 26.83 -17.33 24.18
CA THR A 120 27.21 -18.74 24.32
C THR A 120 28.52 -18.74 25.09
N GLY A 121 28.44 -18.63 26.42
CA GLY A 121 29.61 -18.84 27.27
C GLY A 121 30.12 -20.25 27.00
N ASN A 122 31.45 -20.42 26.98
CA ASN A 122 32.13 -21.70 26.74
C ASN A 122 31.90 -22.67 27.91
N TYR A 123 30.66 -23.12 28.09
CA TYR A 123 30.26 -24.08 29.11
C TYR A 123 29.56 -25.26 28.45
N TRP A 124 29.90 -26.47 28.90
CA TRP A 124 29.18 -27.69 28.58
C TRP A 124 28.58 -28.26 29.87
N ILE A 125 27.45 -28.96 29.75
CA ILE A 125 26.79 -29.64 30.86
C ILE A 125 27.36 -31.05 30.93
N ASN A 126 28.08 -31.35 32.00
CA ASN A 126 28.67 -32.66 32.21
C ASN A 126 27.55 -33.71 32.39
N PRO A 127 27.43 -34.74 31.53
CA PRO A 127 26.33 -35.70 31.59
C PRO A 127 26.39 -36.63 32.81
N LEU A 128 27.55 -36.75 33.47
CA LEU A 128 27.72 -37.60 34.66
C LEU A 128 27.32 -36.88 35.95
N THR A 129 27.56 -35.56 36.03
CA THR A 129 27.34 -34.77 37.25
C THR A 129 26.17 -33.80 37.15
N GLY A 130 25.67 -33.54 35.94
CA GLY A 130 24.62 -32.56 35.64
C GLY A 130 25.04 -31.09 35.82
N ARG A 131 26.32 -30.81 36.12
CA ARG A 131 26.80 -29.45 36.40
C ARG A 131 27.34 -28.76 35.14
N LYS A 132 27.22 -27.42 35.09
CA LYS A 132 27.81 -26.59 34.03
C LYS A 132 29.29 -26.37 34.30
N GLU A 133 30.15 -26.82 33.39
CA GLU A 133 31.61 -26.69 33.49
C GLU A 133 32.17 -25.89 32.31
N LYS A 134 33.24 -25.11 32.53
CA LYS A 134 33.90 -24.35 31.45
C LYS A 134 34.73 -25.29 30.58
N VAL A 135 34.65 -25.13 29.26
CA VAL A 135 35.55 -25.82 28.32
C VAL A 135 36.96 -25.25 28.51
N LYS A 136 37.83 -25.98 29.20
CA LYS A 136 39.26 -25.63 29.30
C LYS A 136 39.89 -25.86 27.93
N SER A 137 40.47 -24.81 27.34
CA SER A 137 41.23 -24.91 26.09
C SER A 137 42.53 -25.68 26.34
N LEU A 138 42.48 -26.99 26.27
CA LEU A 138 43.66 -27.84 26.19
C LEU A 138 44.00 -27.98 24.72
N PHE A 139 44.95 -27.17 24.24
CA PHE A 139 45.91 -27.46 23.17
C PHE A 139 46.64 -26.16 22.82
N ARG A 140 47.85 -26.00 23.37
CA ARG A 140 48.88 -25.13 22.81
C ARG A 140 50.07 -26.08 22.62
N PHE A 141 50.21 -26.59 21.40
CA PHE A 141 51.38 -27.33 20.95
C PHE A 141 52.59 -26.39 20.93
#